data_AF-A0A265Q1I1-F1
#
_entry.id   AF-A0A265Q1I1-F1
#
_cell.length_a   1.000
_cell.length_b   1.000
_cell.length_c   1.000
_cell.angle_alpha   90.00
_cell.angle_beta   90.00
_cell.angle_gamma   90.00
#
_symmetry.space_group_name_H-M   'P 1'
#
loop_
_entity.id
_entity.type
_entity.pdbx_description
1 polymer ?
#
loop_
_entity_poly.entity_id
_entity_poly.type
_entity_poly.pdbx_seq_one_letter_code
_entity_poly.pdbx_strand_id
1 'polypeptide(L)'
;MKTSIDWNIIKSELIKYIKKLIIMIMITIVITFILSRFTNLGFKNLLEYASLAIICVGALSVLGGSKMVMNTQYNYQKFSTGRTNPTKSDLSLIPDSYRFCIFMGISGTIIYLISLIF
;
A
#
# COMPACT_ATOMS: atom_id res chain seq x y z
N MET A 1 -22.08 -19.64 -19.34
CA MET A 1 -20.85 -20.11 -18.67
C MET A 1 -20.98 -19.80 -17.19
N LYS A 2 -21.38 -20.78 -16.36
CA LYS A 2 -21.60 -20.59 -14.92
C LYS A 2 -20.24 -20.75 -14.23
N THR A 3 -19.57 -19.65 -13.91
CA THR A 3 -18.35 -19.70 -13.09
C THR A 3 -18.76 -20.11 -11.68
N SER A 4 -18.58 -21.38 -11.33
CA SER A 4 -18.71 -21.85 -9.95
C SER A 4 -17.63 -21.16 -9.13
N ILE A 5 -18.03 -20.12 -8.38
CA ILE A 5 -17.15 -19.42 -7.45
C ILE A 5 -16.76 -20.42 -6.37
N ASP A 6 -15.48 -20.77 -6.33
CA ASP A 6 -14.93 -21.64 -5.29
C ASP A 6 -14.68 -20.80 -4.02
N TRP A 7 -15.71 -20.80 -3.15
CA TRP A 7 -15.73 -20.03 -1.92
C TRP A 7 -14.57 -20.34 -0.96
N ASN A 8 -13.99 -21.54 -1.04
CA ASN A 8 -12.88 -21.92 -0.18
C ASN A 8 -11.58 -21.20 -0.57
N ILE A 9 -11.36 -21.02 -1.88
CA ILE A 9 -10.20 -20.29 -2.40
C ILE A 9 -10.29 -18.81 -1.99
N ILE A 10 -11.46 -18.18 -2.18
CA ILE A 10 -11.69 -16.77 -1.80
C ILE A 10 -11.45 -16.55 -0.30
N LYS A 11 -11.99 -17.43 0.55
CA LYS A 11 -11.78 -17.35 2.00
C LYS A 11 -10.31 -17.40 2.37
N SER A 12 -9.55 -18.32 1.77
CA SER A 12 -8.12 -18.49 2.08
C SER A 12 -7.28 -17.26 1.72
N GLU A 13 -7.54 -16.64 0.56
CA GLU A 13 -6.85 -15.42 0.13
C GLU A 13 -7.24 -14.23 1.01
N LEU A 14 -8.52 -14.11 1.36
CA LEU A 14 -9.02 -13.05 2.22
C LEU A 14 -8.40 -13.10 3.63
N ILE A 15 -8.25 -14.29 4.21
CA ILE A 15 -7.56 -14.48 5.50
C ILE A 15 -6.10 -14.04 5.43
N LYS A 16 -5.38 -14.39 4.34
CA LYS A 16 -3.99 -13.94 4.16
C LYS A 16 -3.89 -12.41 4.12
N TYR A 17 -4.82 -11.75 3.42
CA TYR A 17 -4.88 -10.29 3.35
C TYR A 17 -5.14 -9.66 4.72
N ILE A 18 -6.14 -10.15 5.47
CA ILE A 18 -6.44 -9.67 6.81
C ILE A 18 -5.23 -9.85 7.74
N LYS A 19 -4.55 -11.00 7.67
CA LYS A 19 -3.35 -11.25 8.49
C LYS A 19 -2.24 -10.23 8.21
N LYS A 20 -1.97 -9.93 6.93
CA LYS A 20 -0.99 -8.91 6.54
C LYS A 20 -1.38 -7.52 7.07
N LEU A 21 -2.66 -7.18 7.00
CA LEU A 21 -3.21 -5.92 7.49
C LEU A 21 -2.98 -5.79 9.00
N ILE A 22 -3.34 -6.81 9.79
CA ILE A 22 -3.14 -6.81 11.24
C ILE A 22 -1.66 -6.66 11.59
N ILE A 23 -0.77 -7.39 10.91
CA ILE A 23 0.68 -7.28 11.14
C ILE A 23 1.17 -5.85 10.89
N MET A 24 0.74 -5.22 9.79
CA MET A 24 1.12 -3.85 9.48
C MET A 24 0.64 -2.84 10.55
N ILE A 25 -0.59 -2.98 11.02
CA ILE A 25 -1.13 -2.13 12.10
C ILE A 25 -0.31 -2.29 13.37
N MET A 26 -0.05 -3.54 13.79
CA MET A 26 0.72 -3.84 14.99
C MET A 26 2.13 -3.27 14.93
N ILE A 27 2.81 -3.40 13.78
CA ILE A 27 4.13 -2.81 13.56
C ILE A 27 4.06 -1.29 13.70
N THR A 28 3.05 -0.65 13.08
CA THR A 28 2.90 0.81 13.15
C THR A 28 2.70 1.29 14.58
N ILE A 29 1.82 0.62 15.35
CA ILE A 29 1.58 0.93 16.76
C ILE A 29 2.85 0.79 17.60
N VAL A 30 3.61 -0.30 17.41
CA VAL A 30 4.86 -0.51 18.15
C VAL A 30 5.89 0.57 17.83
N ILE A 31 6.04 0.92 16.55
CA ILE A 31 6.98 1.97 16.12
C ILE A 31 6.57 3.32 16.69
N THR A 32 5.30 3.71 16.59
CA THR A 32 4.82 4.99 17.13
C THR A 32 4.91 5.03 18.65
N PHE A 33 4.67 3.91 19.34
CA PHE A 33 4.86 3.80 20.78
C PHE A 33 6.32 4.03 21.17
N ILE A 34 7.26 3.35 20.50
CA ILE A 34 8.69 3.55 20.73
C ILE A 34 9.08 5.01 20.46
N LEU A 35 8.67 5.57 19.32
CA LEU A 35 8.94 6.97 18.96
C LEU A 35 8.36 7.96 19.98
N SER A 36 7.21 7.68 20.56
CA SER A 36 6.60 8.54 21.59
C SER A 36 7.45 8.62 22.87
N ARG A 37 8.37 7.66 23.10
CA ARG A 37 9.31 7.70 24.24
C ARG A 37 10.53 8.56 23.96
N PHE A 38 10.89 8.74 22.70
CA PHE A 38 12.06 9.52 22.27
C PHE A 38 11.70 10.93 21.79
N THR A 39 10.42 11.20 21.57
CA THR A 39 9.92 12.49 21.09
C THR A 39 9.02 13.11 22.16
N ASN A 40 8.97 14.45 22.21
CA ASN A 40 7.99 15.16 23.05
C ASN A 40 6.57 15.15 22.46
N LEU A 41 6.33 14.32 21.43
CA LEU A 41 5.03 14.19 20.79
C LEU A 41 4.24 13.09 21.50
N GLY A 42 2.99 13.39 21.84
CA GLY A 42 2.07 12.41 22.38
C GLY A 42 1.85 11.24 21.42
N PHE A 43 1.69 10.04 21.97
CA PHE A 43 1.44 8.81 21.19
C PHE A 43 0.29 8.98 20.19
N LYS A 44 -0.79 9.65 20.60
CA LYS A 44 -1.92 10.01 19.74
C LYS A 44 -1.48 10.75 18.47
N ASN A 45 -0.77 11.87 18.63
CA ASN A 45 -0.35 12.72 17.52
C ASN A 45 0.59 11.96 16.56
N LEU A 46 1.49 11.14 17.11
CA LEU A 46 2.36 10.29 16.29
C LEU A 46 1.57 9.25 15.49
N LEU A 47 0.55 8.66 16.09
CA LEU A 47 -0.30 7.68 15.42
C LEU A 47 -1.13 8.34 14.31
N GLU A 48 -1.65 9.54 14.55
CA GLU A 48 -2.33 10.36 13.53
C GLU A 48 -1.39 10.69 12.36
N TYR A 49 -0.19 11.21 12.61
CA TYR A 49 0.76 11.52 11.54
C TYR A 49 1.22 10.27 10.79
N ALA A 50 1.46 9.15 11.48
CA ALA A 50 1.79 7.88 10.84
C ALA A 50 0.66 7.39 9.94
N SER A 51 -0.59 7.51 10.38
CA SER A 51 -1.76 7.12 9.59
C SER A 51 -1.88 7.94 8.30
N LEU A 52 -1.71 9.26 8.38
CA LEU A 52 -1.71 10.16 7.23
C LEU A 52 -0.56 9.85 6.27
N ALA A 53 0.64 9.63 6.81
CA ALA A 53 1.81 9.27 6.02
C ALA A 53 1.58 7.96 5.24
N ILE A 54 1.00 6.94 5.88
CA ILE A 54 0.65 5.66 5.23
C ILE A 54 -0.33 5.89 4.07
N ILE A 55 -1.39 6.68 4.28
CA ILE A 55 -2.36 7.01 3.23
C ILE A 55 -1.67 7.75 2.07
N CYS A 56 -0.84 8.74 2.38
CA CYS A 56 -0.09 9.49 1.38
C CYS A 56 0.85 8.58 0.57
N VAL A 57 1.56 7.64 1.20
CA VAL A 57 2.42 6.67 0.50
C VAL A 57 1.59 5.79 -0.45
N GLY A 58 0.39 5.36 -0.04
CA GLY A 58 -0.55 4.65 -0.91
C GLY A 58 -0.97 5.48 -2.13
N ALA A 59 -1.35 6.75 -1.91
CA ALA A 59 -1.74 7.64 -3.02
C ALA A 59 -0.56 7.90 -3.98
N LEU A 60 0.64 8.11 -3.44
CA LEU A 60 1.85 8.35 -4.21
C LEU A 60 2.27 7.13 -5.03
N SER A 61 1.99 5.89 -4.58
CA SER A 61 2.34 4.69 -5.36
C SER A 61 1.56 4.62 -6.68
N VAL A 62 0.29 5.02 -6.68
CA VAL A 62 -0.54 5.06 -7.90
C VAL A 62 -0.07 6.17 -8.82
N LEU A 63 0.16 7.38 -8.28
CA LEU A 63 0.66 8.51 -9.06
C LEU A 63 2.03 8.21 -9.69
N GLY A 64 2.91 7.54 -8.95
CA GLY A 64 4.22 7.09 -9.44
C GLY A 64 4.10 6.03 -10.54
N GLY A 65 3.29 4.99 -10.32
CA GLY A 65 3.04 3.93 -11.29
C GLY A 65 2.47 4.46 -12.61
N SER A 66 1.48 5.35 -12.55
CA SER A 66 0.89 5.97 -13.75
C SER A 66 1.91 6.82 -14.53
N LYS A 67 2.75 7.60 -13.84
CA LYS A 67 3.77 8.43 -14.50
C LYS A 67 4.89 7.61 -15.14
N MET A 68 5.29 6.49 -14.54
CA MET A 68 6.31 5.60 -15.14
C MET A 68 5.83 4.96 -16.44
N VAL A 69 4.55 4.60 -16.53
CA VAL A 69 3.96 4.00 -17.74
C VAL A 69 3.83 5.03 -18.87
N MET A 70 3.47 6.28 -18.55
CA MET A 70 3.24 7.35 -19.53
C MET A 70 4.52 8.05 -20.01
N ASN A 71 5.65 7.91 -19.32
CA ASN A 71 6.88 8.58 -19.71
C ASN A 71 7.55 7.92 -20.91
N THR A 72 7.33 8.49 -22.09
CA THR A 72 7.91 8.05 -23.35
C THR A 72 9.44 8.02 -23.34
N GLN A 73 10.12 9.02 -22.78
CA GLN A 73 11.60 9.03 -22.70
C GLN A 73 12.15 7.87 -21.85
N TYR A 74 11.49 7.57 -20.73
CA TYR A 74 11.86 6.45 -19.87
C TYR A 74 11.65 5.09 -20.56
N ASN A 75 10.57 4.97 -21.34
CA ASN A 75 10.32 3.79 -22.16
C ASN A 75 11.35 3.64 -23.29
N TYR A 76 11.72 4.73 -23.98
CA TYR A 76 12.74 4.71 -25.03
C TYR A 76 14.13 4.25 -24.51
N GLN A 77 14.55 4.70 -23.32
CA GLN A 77 15.78 4.21 -22.68
C GLN A 77 15.71 2.73 -22.23
N LYS A 78 14.52 2.23 -21.87
CA LYS A 78 14.33 0.80 -21.56
C LYS A 78 14.42 -0.08 -22.80
N PHE A 79 13.99 0.40 -23.96
CA PHE A 79 14.16 -0.30 -25.23
C PHE A 79 15.63 -0.32 -25.68
N SER A 80 16.39 0.75 -25.44
CA SER A 80 17.82 0.81 -25.81
C SER A 80 18.72 -0.07 -24.92
N THR A 81 18.24 -0.54 -23.77
CA THR A 81 18.98 -1.41 -22.83
C THR A 81 18.68 -2.90 -23.01
N GLY A 82 17.95 -3.29 -24.07
CA GLY A 82 17.75 -4.70 -24.43
C GLY A 82 16.70 -5.45 -23.62
N ARG A 83 15.86 -4.76 -22.82
CA ARG A 83 14.70 -5.40 -22.16
C ARG A 83 13.65 -5.77 -23.20
N THR A 84 13.27 -7.04 -23.24
CA THR A 84 12.15 -7.52 -24.07
C THR A 84 10.82 -7.18 -23.41
N ASN A 85 9.91 -6.52 -24.14
CA ASN A 85 8.56 -6.13 -23.71
C ASN A 85 8.42 -5.25 -22.43
N PRO A 86 9.16 -4.14 -22.28
CA PRO A 86 9.10 -3.26 -21.09
C PRO A 86 7.70 -2.67 -20.85
N THR A 87 6.94 -2.43 -21.92
CA THR A 87 5.59 -1.86 -21.84
C THR A 87 4.59 -2.82 -21.19
N LYS A 88 4.71 -4.14 -21.39
CA LYS A 88 3.82 -5.15 -20.78
C LYS A 88 4.07 -5.28 -19.27
N SER A 89 5.33 -5.28 -18.84
CA SER A 89 5.68 -5.30 -17.42
C SER A 89 5.23 -4.02 -16.71
N ASP A 90 5.36 -2.87 -17.37
CA ASP A 90 4.95 -1.58 -16.78
C ASP A 90 3.42 -1.46 -16.68
N LEU A 91 2.67 -1.97 -17.68
CA LEU A 91 1.20 -2.07 -17.61
C LEU A 91 0.72 -3.00 -16.50
N SER A 92 1.44 -4.09 -16.21
CA SER A 92 1.09 -4.99 -15.09
C SER A 92 1.31 -4.37 -13.71
N LEU A 93 2.14 -3.33 -13.59
CA LEU A 93 2.39 -2.63 -12.31
C LEU A 93 1.24 -1.70 -11.91
N ILE A 94 0.40 -1.25 -12.85
CA ILE A 94 -0.75 -0.39 -12.56
C ILE A 94 -1.74 -1.04 -11.59
N PRO A 95 -2.32 -2.23 -11.89
CA PRO A 95 -3.28 -2.87 -10.99
C PRO A 95 -2.67 -3.22 -9.62
N ASP A 96 -1.38 -3.55 -9.57
CA ASP A 96 -0.69 -3.82 -8.30
C ASP A 96 -0.48 -2.53 -7.49
N SER A 97 -0.20 -1.40 -8.15
CA SER A 97 -0.12 -0.08 -7.50
C SER A 97 -1.47 0.34 -6.90
N TYR A 98 -2.58 0.06 -7.60
CA TYR A 98 -3.93 0.29 -7.07
C TYR A 98 -4.25 -0.62 -5.89
N ARG A 99 -3.91 -1.92 -5.97
CA ARG A 99 -4.09 -2.86 -4.84
C ARG A 99 -3.30 -2.41 -3.61
N PHE A 100 -2.06 -1.96 -3.80
CA PHE A 100 -1.24 -1.42 -2.73
C PHE A 100 -1.85 -0.12 -2.15
N CYS A 101 -2.31 0.81 -3.00
CA CYS A 101 -2.97 2.03 -2.54
C CYS A 101 -4.23 1.73 -1.71
N ILE A 102 -5.06 0.77 -2.13
CA ILE A 102 -6.24 0.35 -1.37
C ILE A 102 -5.81 -0.25 -0.03
N PHE A 103 -4.79 -1.13 -0.03
CA PHE A 103 -4.28 -1.73 1.19
C PHE A 103 -3.72 -0.70 2.19
N MET A 104 -2.93 0.26 1.71
CA MET A 104 -2.39 1.36 2.51
C MET A 104 -3.51 2.30 2.98
N GLY A 105 -4.47 2.61 2.12
CA GLY A 105 -5.63 3.43 2.46
C GLY A 105 -6.47 2.81 3.58
N ILE A 106 -6.80 1.52 3.48
CA ILE A 106 -7.54 0.79 4.52
C ILE A 106 -6.72 0.75 5.82
N SER A 107 -5.44 0.37 5.74
CA SER A 107 -4.57 0.26 6.92
C SER A 107 -4.42 1.61 7.63
N GLY A 108 -4.12 2.67 6.88
CA GLY A 108 -4.00 4.03 7.43
C GLY A 108 -5.32 4.53 8.01
N THR A 109 -6.46 4.27 7.36
CA THR A 109 -7.78 4.64 7.88
C THR A 109 -8.07 3.94 9.22
N ILE A 110 -7.77 2.65 9.33
CA ILE A 110 -7.98 1.92 10.59
C ILE A 110 -7.07 2.49 11.68
N ILE A 111 -5.80 2.78 11.38
CA ILE A 111 -4.86 3.36 12.34
C ILE A 111 -5.33 4.74 12.80
N TYR A 112 -5.86 5.57 11.89
CA TYR A 112 -6.45 6.86 12.21
C TYR A 112 -7.69 6.71 13.11
N LEU A 113 -8.56 5.74 12.84
CA LEU A 113 -9.70 5.46 13.72
C LEU A 113 -9.23 5.02 15.12
N ILE A 114 -8.17 4.23 15.21
CA ILE A 114 -7.55 3.85 16.47
C ILE A 114 -7.04 5.09 17.21
N SER A 115 -6.36 6.02 16.52
CA SER A 115 -5.84 7.23 17.17
C SER A 115 -6.93 8.16 17.71
N LEU A 116 -8.14 8.13 17.14
CA LEU A 116 -9.28 8.90 17.67
C LEU A 116 -9.82 8.34 18.99
N ILE A 117 -9.60 7.05 19.27
CA ILE A 117 -10.04 6.39 20.51
C ILE A 117 -9.08 6.67 21.67
N PHE A 118 -7.80 6.91 21.37
CA PHE A 118 -6.76 7.27 22.34
C PHE A 118 -6.70 8.79 22.61
#